data_AF-B0D8D5-F1
#
_entry.id   AF-B0D8D5-F1
#
_cell.length_a   1.000
_cell.length_b   1.000
_cell.length_c   1.000
_cell.angle_alpha   90.00
_cell.angle_beta   90.00
_cell.angle_gamma   90.00
#
_symmetry.space_group_name_H-M   'P 1'
#
loop_
_entity.id
_entity.type
_entity.pdbx_description
1 polymer ?
#
loop_
_entity_poly.entity_id
_entity_poly.type
_entity_poly.pdbx_seq_one_letter_code
_entity_poly.pdbx_strand_id
1 'polypeptide(L)'
;MAARVDAQLKQKAEPVVPSESIELPDINSEYSDSDDEDRPRTFDPPNWAQSPELRQALEMQSGINPDDIFGAVRPLKMEEIFKTKTSRFRARTSSANWTGSDRLTVEEEREYARRMGFR
;
A
#
# COMPACT_ATOMS: atom_id res chain seq x y z
N MET A 1 -5.24 -35.29 36.16
CA MET A 1 -4.80 -33.88 36.02
C MET A 1 -4.61 -33.45 34.55
N ALA A 2 -5.06 -34.22 33.55
CA ALA A 2 -4.93 -33.86 32.13
C ALA A 2 -6.14 -33.09 31.55
N ALA A 3 -7.34 -33.26 32.13
CA ALA A 3 -8.57 -32.67 31.57
C ALA A 3 -8.71 -31.14 31.76
N ARG A 4 -7.85 -30.49 32.56
CA ARG A 4 -7.88 -29.03 32.77
C ARG A 4 -7.02 -28.25 31.77
N VAL A 5 -6.08 -28.92 31.10
CA VAL A 5 -5.15 -28.27 30.17
C VAL A 5 -5.80 -28.07 28.79
N ASP A 6 -6.64 -29.01 28.37
CA ASP A 6 -7.36 -28.93 27.09
C ASP A 6 -8.47 -27.87 27.07
N ALA A 7 -9.05 -27.56 28.22
CA ALA A 7 -10.11 -26.55 28.34
C ALA A 7 -9.59 -25.12 28.13
N GLN A 8 -8.30 -24.87 28.38
CA GLN A 8 -7.71 -23.53 28.29
C GLN A 8 -7.24 -23.19 26.87
N LEU A 9 -6.94 -24.20 26.04
CA LEU A 9 -6.59 -24.02 24.62
C LEU A 9 -7.80 -23.71 23.71
N LYS A 10 -9.02 -23.87 24.22
CA LYS A 10 -10.26 -23.72 23.44
C LYS A 10 -10.85 -22.30 23.48
N GLN A 11 -10.22 -21.35 24.19
CA GLN A 11 -10.81 -20.05 24.51
C GLN A 11 -10.35 -18.86 23.64
N LYS A 12 -9.72 -19.08 22.48
CA LYS A 12 -9.44 -17.96 21.57
C LYS A 12 -9.44 -18.36 20.09
N ALA A 13 -10.52 -19.00 19.65
CA ALA A 13 -10.85 -19.05 18.22
C ALA A 13 -11.88 -17.95 17.97
N GLU A 14 -11.42 -16.79 17.52
CA GLU A 14 -12.31 -15.72 17.05
C GLU A 14 -13.15 -16.25 15.86
N PRO A 15 -14.44 -15.91 15.78
CA PRO A 15 -15.30 -16.37 14.71
C PRO A 15 -14.76 -15.85 13.37
N VAL A 16 -14.66 -16.74 12.37
CA VAL A 16 -14.26 -16.38 11.00
C VAL A 16 -15.41 -15.57 10.39
N VAL A 17 -15.36 -14.24 10.56
CA VAL A 17 -16.33 -13.32 9.95
C VAL A 17 -16.14 -13.29 8.42
N PRO A 18 -17.22 -13.43 7.64
CA PRO A 18 -17.18 -13.22 6.19
C PRO A 18 -16.66 -11.81 5.88
N SER A 19 -15.85 -11.68 4.83
CA SER A 19 -15.13 -10.43 4.52
C SER A 19 -16.03 -9.22 4.27
N GLU A 20 -17.27 -9.45 3.84
CA GLU A 20 -18.26 -8.39 3.60
C GLU A 20 -18.86 -7.83 4.90
N SER A 21 -18.62 -8.49 6.04
CA SER A 21 -19.12 -8.09 7.37
C SER A 21 -18.01 -7.56 8.28
N ILE A 22 -16.80 -7.38 7.75
CA ILE A 22 -15.70 -6.75 8.49
C ILE A 22 -15.88 -5.24 8.33
N GLU A 23 -16.59 -4.64 9.27
CA GLU A 23 -16.55 -3.20 9.48
C GLU A 23 -15.14 -2.86 9.98
N LEU A 24 -14.31 -2.37 9.06
CA LEU A 24 -13.04 -1.76 9.45
C LEU A 24 -13.39 -0.53 10.29
N PRO A 25 -12.72 -0.32 11.44
CA PRO A 25 -12.87 0.94 12.15
C PRO A 25 -12.51 2.07 11.19
N ASP A 26 -13.21 3.20 11.33
CA ASP A 26 -12.84 4.41 10.61
C ASP A 26 -11.35 4.65 10.80
N ILE A 27 -10.67 4.91 9.68
CA ILE A 27 -9.24 5.18 9.70
C ILE A 27 -9.07 6.37 10.64
N ASN A 28 -8.24 6.23 11.67
CA ASN A 28 -7.72 7.37 12.44
C ASN A 28 -6.84 8.20 11.49
N SER A 29 -7.50 8.87 10.55
CA SER A 29 -6.94 9.83 9.66
C SER A 29 -7.12 11.15 10.36
N GLU A 30 -6.03 11.65 10.93
CA GLU A 30 -5.81 13.03 11.34
C GLU A 30 -5.98 14.06 10.19
N TYR A 31 -6.54 13.64 9.05
CA TYR A 31 -6.70 14.38 7.81
C TYR A 31 -8.13 14.28 7.23
N SER A 32 -9.04 13.53 7.84
CA SER A 32 -10.42 13.37 7.31
C SER A 32 -11.45 14.29 7.98
N ASP A 33 -11.05 15.14 8.93
CA ASP A 33 -11.92 16.21 9.40
C ASP A 33 -11.56 17.50 8.67
N SER A 34 -12.49 18.02 7.87
CA SER A 34 -12.32 19.31 7.19
C SER A 34 -12.22 20.50 8.16
N ASP A 35 -12.46 20.27 9.46
CA ASP A 35 -12.28 21.23 10.54
C ASP A 35 -10.81 21.29 11.06
N ASP A 36 -9.90 20.43 10.55
CA ASP A 36 -8.49 20.37 10.96
C ASP A 36 -7.56 21.36 10.24
N GLU A 37 -8.07 22.19 9.32
CA GLU A 37 -7.27 23.26 8.70
C GLU A 37 -6.80 24.32 9.71
N ASP A 38 -7.48 24.44 10.86
CA ASP A 38 -7.15 25.37 11.94
C ASP A 38 -6.29 24.75 13.07
N ARG A 39 -5.92 23.47 12.98
CA ARG A 39 -5.01 22.88 13.98
C ARG A 39 -3.60 23.48 13.83
N PRO A 40 -2.93 23.83 14.94
CA PRO A 40 -1.56 24.31 14.90
C PRO A 40 -0.69 23.22 14.27
N ARG A 41 -0.09 23.51 13.11
CA ARG A 41 0.87 22.61 12.46
C ARG A 41 1.96 22.26 13.47
N THR A 42 1.99 20.99 13.90
CA THR A 42 3.00 20.45 14.81
C THR A 42 4.29 20.04 14.08
N PHE A 43 4.27 20.07 12.75
CA PHE A 43 5.40 19.74 11.90
C PHE A 43 5.75 20.93 11.02
N ASP A 44 6.97 21.44 11.20
CA ASP A 44 7.57 22.40 10.28
C ASP A 44 8.29 21.62 9.17
N PRO A 45 7.75 21.62 7.93
CA PRO A 45 8.39 20.91 6.84
C PRO A 45 9.78 21.49 6.56
N PRO A 46 10.77 20.67 6.19
CA PRO A 46 12.08 21.19 5.80
C PRO A 46 11.99 22.04 4.53
N ASN A 47 12.95 22.94 4.31
CA ASN A 47 12.91 23.90 3.18
C ASN A 47 12.74 23.22 1.81
N TRP A 48 13.31 22.04 1.59
CA TRP A 48 13.15 21.31 0.32
C TRP A 48 11.71 20.83 0.06
N ALA A 49 10.90 20.71 1.11
CA ALA A 49 9.49 20.35 1.07
C ALA A 49 8.57 21.58 1.11
N GLN A 50 9.12 22.80 1.02
CA GLN A 50 8.40 24.05 0.98
C GLN A 50 8.58 24.76 -0.38
N SER A 51 7.63 25.60 -0.76
CA SER A 51 7.79 26.50 -1.91
C SER A 51 8.74 27.65 -1.53
N PRO A 52 9.66 28.08 -2.40
CA PRO A 52 9.80 27.77 -3.83
C PRO A 52 10.63 26.53 -4.20
N GLU A 53 11.43 25.98 -3.28
CA GLU A 53 12.40 24.92 -3.54
C GLU A 53 11.72 23.63 -4.02
N LEU A 54 10.60 23.25 -3.41
CA LEU A 54 9.80 22.09 -3.80
C LEU A 54 9.35 22.19 -5.26
N ARG A 55 8.88 23.37 -5.69
CA ARG A 55 8.41 23.57 -7.07
C ARG A 55 9.55 23.39 -8.07
N GLN A 56 10.73 23.94 -7.76
CA GLN A 56 11.91 23.76 -8.60
C GLN A 56 12.33 22.30 -8.67
N ALA A 57 12.31 21.58 -7.54
CA ALA A 57 12.63 20.16 -7.50
C ALA A 57 11.65 19.32 -8.33
N LEU A 58 10.34 19.59 -8.22
CA LEU A 58 9.32 18.89 -9.00
C LEU A 58 9.44 19.15 -10.51
N GLU A 59 9.72 20.40 -10.91
CA GLU A 59 9.98 20.74 -12.32
C GLU A 59 11.17 19.95 -12.87
N MET A 60 12.27 19.87 -12.10
CA MET A 60 13.45 19.09 -12.47
C MET A 60 13.16 17.58 -12.55
N GLN A 61 12.34 17.05 -11.63
CA GLN A 61 12.01 15.63 -11.54
C GLN A 61 10.97 15.18 -12.58
N SER A 62 10.17 16.10 -13.12
CA SER A 62 9.01 15.80 -13.97
C SER A 62 9.29 14.91 -15.20
N GLY A 63 10.47 15.03 -15.81
CA GLY A 63 10.86 14.27 -16.99
C GLY A 63 11.79 13.09 -16.73
N ILE A 64 12.02 12.73 -15.46
CA ILE A 64 12.91 11.63 -15.09
C ILE A 64 12.10 10.34 -15.03
N ASN A 65 12.58 9.30 -15.72
CA ASN A 65 11.96 7.99 -15.66
C ASN A 65 12.19 7.35 -14.28
N PRO A 66 11.14 7.04 -13.50
CA PRO A 66 11.31 6.36 -12.22
C PRO A 66 11.86 4.94 -12.37
N ASP A 67 11.59 4.26 -13.49
CA ASP A 67 12.04 2.88 -13.71
C ASP A 67 13.56 2.78 -13.84
N ASP A 68 14.24 3.85 -14.31
CA ASP A 68 15.70 3.89 -14.39
C ASP A 68 16.37 4.06 -13.01
N ILE A 69 15.63 4.60 -12.03
CA ILE A 69 16.12 4.82 -10.67
C ILE A 69 15.79 3.63 -9.77
N PHE A 70 14.53 3.19 -9.79
CA PHE A 70 14.00 2.20 -8.84
C PHE A 70 13.90 0.80 -9.44
N GLY A 71 13.91 0.68 -10.77
CA GLY A 71 13.66 -0.57 -11.48
C GLY A 71 12.19 -0.97 -11.44
N ALA A 72 11.88 -2.05 -12.16
CA ALA A 72 10.53 -2.61 -12.22
C ALA A 72 10.05 -3.07 -10.84
N VAL A 73 8.79 -2.73 -10.53
CA VAL A 73 8.13 -3.16 -9.28
C VAL A 73 8.01 -4.67 -9.25
N ARG A 74 8.73 -5.30 -8.31
CA ARG A 74 8.72 -6.76 -8.17
C ARG A 74 7.44 -7.25 -7.52
N PRO A 75 6.99 -8.48 -7.84
CA PRO A 75 5.85 -9.09 -7.16
C PRO A 75 6.08 -9.15 -5.65
N LEU A 76 5.07 -8.74 -4.89
CA LEU A 76 5.11 -8.78 -3.43
C LEU A 76 4.96 -10.22 -2.94
N LYS A 77 5.97 -10.73 -2.25
CA LYS A 77 5.92 -12.04 -1.59
C LYS A 77 5.70 -11.84 -0.09
N MET A 78 4.50 -12.16 0.36
CA MET A 78 4.10 -11.94 1.76
C MET A 78 4.89 -12.83 2.73
N GLU A 79 5.37 -13.98 2.26
CA GLU A 79 6.18 -14.92 3.03
C GLU A 79 7.53 -14.30 3.42
N GLU A 80 8.14 -13.51 2.53
CA GLU A 80 9.44 -12.86 2.75
C GLU A 80 9.34 -11.71 3.76
N ILE A 81 8.22 -10.97 3.75
CA ILE A 81 7.99 -9.80 4.61
C ILE A 81 7.67 -10.22 6.04
N PHE A 82 6.67 -11.09 6.21
CA PHE A 82 6.16 -11.42 7.52
C PHE A 82 6.85 -12.61 8.18
N LYS A 83 7.74 -13.33 7.45
CA LYS A 83 8.45 -14.52 7.95
C LYS A 83 7.52 -15.53 8.65
N THR A 84 6.24 -15.57 8.26
CA THR A 84 5.20 -16.38 8.88
C THR A 84 4.63 -17.38 7.88
N LYS A 85 4.06 -18.48 8.41
CA LYS A 85 3.52 -19.56 7.57
C LYS A 85 2.34 -19.04 6.73
N THR A 86 2.31 -19.49 5.48
CA THR A 86 1.39 -19.12 4.38
C THR A 86 -0.10 -19.25 4.71
N SER A 87 -0.44 -20.06 5.72
CA SER A 87 -1.82 -20.34 6.14
C SER A 87 -2.61 -19.12 6.64
N ARG A 88 -1.96 -18.02 6.99
CA ARG A 88 -2.63 -16.76 7.39
C ARG A 88 -2.84 -15.79 6.23
N PHE A 89 -2.27 -16.05 5.06
CA PHE A 89 -2.56 -15.25 3.87
C PHE A 89 -3.85 -15.77 3.23
N ARG A 90 -4.84 -14.89 3.08
CA ARG A 90 -6.10 -15.22 2.41
C ARG A 90 -5.80 -15.71 0.98
N ALA A 91 -6.56 -16.70 0.53
CA ALA A 91 -6.53 -17.13 -0.86
C ALA A 91 -6.81 -15.92 -1.78
N ARG A 92 -6.03 -15.79 -2.85
CA ARG A 92 -6.17 -14.70 -3.83
C ARG A 92 -7.60 -14.71 -4.37
N THR A 93 -8.34 -13.65 -4.12
CA THR A 93 -9.67 -13.43 -4.71
C THR A 93 -9.53 -12.79 -6.09
N SER A 94 -10.63 -12.62 -6.83
CA SER A 94 -10.64 -12.11 -8.21
C SER A 94 -9.93 -10.78 -8.41
N SER A 95 -9.88 -9.91 -7.39
CA SER A 95 -9.16 -8.62 -7.42
C SER A 95 -7.63 -8.75 -7.49
N ALA A 96 -7.09 -9.94 -7.23
CA ALA A 96 -5.67 -10.24 -7.31
C ALA A 96 -5.27 -11.02 -8.58
N ASN A 97 -6.18 -11.17 -9.54
CA ASN A 97 -5.95 -11.91 -10.78
C ASN A 97 -5.85 -10.98 -12.01
N TRP A 98 -4.73 -10.27 -12.13
CA TRP A 98 -4.37 -9.46 -13.31
C TRP A 98 -3.64 -10.30 -14.39
N THR A 99 -3.98 -11.58 -14.53
CA THR A 99 -3.32 -12.48 -15.50
C THR A 99 -4.10 -12.53 -16.82
N GLY A 100 -3.39 -12.65 -17.95
CA GLY A 100 -4.01 -12.75 -19.28
C GLY A 100 -4.08 -11.40 -20.01
N SER A 101 -5.29 -10.99 -20.40
CA SER A 101 -5.56 -9.75 -21.16
C SER A 101 -5.37 -8.47 -20.36
N ASP A 102 -5.27 -8.57 -19.05
CA ASP A 102 -5.12 -7.44 -18.11
C ASP A 102 -3.64 -7.16 -17.76
N ARG A 103 -2.72 -7.80 -18.50
CA ARG A 103 -1.28 -7.55 -18.37
C ARG A 103 -0.90 -6.36 -19.24
N LEU A 104 -0.11 -5.46 -18.67
CA LEU A 104 0.51 -4.37 -19.41
C LEU A 104 1.36 -4.92 -20.56
N THR A 105 1.12 -4.39 -21.75
CA THR A 105 1.87 -4.69 -22.97
C THR A 105 3.07 -3.76 -23.11
N VAL A 106 4.06 -4.19 -23.90
CA VAL A 106 5.26 -3.38 -24.17
C VAL A 106 4.90 -2.11 -24.97
N GLU A 107 3.87 -2.19 -25.82
CA GLU A 107 3.33 -1.04 -26.52
C GLU A 107 2.76 0.02 -25.57
N GLU A 108 1.95 -0.39 -24.59
CA GLU A 108 1.35 0.51 -23.59
C GLU A 108 2.42 1.16 -22.72
N GLU A 109 3.44 0.41 -22.31
CA GLU A 109 4.58 0.93 -21.53
C GLU A 109 5.35 2.00 -22.31
N ARG A 110 5.61 1.76 -23.60
CA ARG A 110 6.28 2.73 -24.48
C ARG A 110 5.44 3.98 -24.75
N GLU A 111 4.13 3.82 -24.93
CA GLU A 111 3.21 4.94 -25.11
C GLU A 111 3.12 5.78 -23.83
N TYR A 112 3.05 5.12 -22.67
CA TYR A 112 3.08 5.77 -21.37
C TYR A 112 4.37 6.58 -21.18
N ALA A 113 5.54 5.98 -21.41
CA ALA A 113 6.83 6.67 -21.30
C ALA A 113 6.89 7.90 -22.23
N ARG A 114 6.39 7.77 -23.47
CA ARG A 114 6.32 8.89 -24.42
C ARG A 114 5.38 9.99 -23.93
N ARG A 115 4.21 9.64 -23.39
CA ARG A 115 3.24 10.60 -22.86
C ARG A 115 3.78 11.34 -21.64
N MET A 116 4.52 10.65 -20.79
CA MET A 116 5.13 11.24 -19.59
C MET A 116 6.40 12.06 -19.92
N GLY A 117 6.92 11.97 -21.14
CA GLY A 117 8.12 12.70 -21.55
C GLY A 117 9.38 12.22 -20.83
N PHE A 118 9.37 10.96 -20.38
CA PHE A 118 10.52 10.32 -19.77
C PHE A 118 11.67 10.25 -20.78
N ARG A 119 12.86 10.66 -20.34
CA ARG A 119 14.09 10.69 -21.14
C ARG A 119 15.06 9.61 -20.73
#